data_AF-A0A562SHR2-F1
#
_entry.id   AF-A0A562SHR2-F1
#
_cell.length_a   1.000
_cell.length_b   1.000
_cell.length_c   1.000
_cell.angle_alpha   90.00
_cell.angle_beta   90.00
_cell.angle_gamma   90.00
#
_symmetry.space_group_name_H-M   'P 1'
#
loop_
_entity.id
_entity.type
_entity.pdbx_description
1 polymer ?
#
loop_
_entity_poly.entity_id
_entity_poly.type
_entity_poly.pdbx_seq_one_letter_code
_entity_poly.pdbx_strand_id
1 'polypeptide(L)' 'MNLISLVLGLSFLTTAAAFAQEVRTLDDATLKGDERIETPIGVIELQDNYITDEGVQALFDEMDYQRAVQTFL' A
#
# COMPACT_ATOMS: atom_id res chain seq x y z
N MET A 1 -9.75 -41.67 19.58
CA MET A 1 -9.83 -40.58 18.58
C MET A 1 -8.40 -40.18 18.26
N ASN A 2 -7.90 -40.48 17.05
CA ASN A 2 -6.46 -40.47 16.76
C ASN A 2 -5.94 -39.02 16.56
N LEU A 3 -4.86 -38.66 17.24
CA LEU A 3 -4.30 -37.29 17.27
C LEU A 3 -3.99 -36.74 15.86
N ILE A 4 -3.60 -37.64 14.94
CA ILE A 4 -3.26 -37.33 13.55
C ILE A 4 -4.47 -36.79 12.76
N SER A 5 -5.66 -37.31 13.03
CA SER A 5 -6.90 -36.88 12.35
C SER A 5 -7.32 -35.46 12.77
N LEU A 6 -6.97 -35.04 13.98
CA LEU A 6 -7.26 -33.71 14.50
C LEU A 6 -6.35 -32.64 13.87
N VAL A 7 -5.06 -32.96 13.67
CA VAL A 7 -4.07 -32.03 13.09
C VAL A 7 -4.34 -31.75 11.61
N LEU A 8 -4.75 -32.78 10.85
CA LEU A 8 -5.14 -32.63 9.44
C LEU A 8 -6.42 -31.81 9.26
N GLY A 9 -7.40 -31.97 10.16
CA GLY A 9 -8.62 -31.15 10.15
C GLY A 9 -8.33 -29.68 10.46
N LEU A 10 -7.44 -29.41 11.42
CA LEU A 10 -7.11 -28.04 11.85
C LEU A 10 -6.33 -27.27 10.77
N SER A 11 -5.45 -27.95 10.04
CA SER A 11 -4.67 -27.34 8.94
C SER A 11 -5.52 -27.08 7.68
N PHE A 12 -6.63 -27.81 7.49
CA PHE A 12 -7.59 -27.53 6.42
C PHE A 12 -8.43 -26.26 6.71
N LEU A 13 -8.80 -26.04 7.98
CA LEU A 13 -9.53 -24.86 8.44
C LEU A 13 -8.72 -23.56 8.34
N THR A 14 -7.42 -23.60 8.63
CA THR A 14 -6.56 -22.40 8.52
C THR A 14 -6.33 -21.96 7.07
N THR A 15 -6.40 -22.88 6.11
CA THR A 15 -6.16 -22.58 4.70
C THR A 15 -7.39 -21.93 4.03
N ALA A 16 -8.60 -22.28 4.45
CA ALA A 16 -9.84 -21.69 3.90
C ALA A 16 -10.03 -20.20 4.25
N ALA A 17 -9.55 -19.78 5.42
CA ALA A 17 -9.64 -18.38 5.85
C ALA A 17 -8.71 -17.44 5.07
N ALA A 18 -7.64 -17.97 4.45
CA ALA A 18 -6.69 -17.17 3.67
C ALA A 18 -7.19 -16.77 2.28
N PHE A 19 -8.31 -17.34 1.81
CA PHE A 19 -8.89 -17.05 0.48
C PHE A 19 -10.14 -16.16 0.53
N ALA A 20 -10.52 -15.65 1.70
CA ALA A 20 -11.58 -14.65 1.80
C ALA A 20 -11.05 -13.27 1.38
N GLN A 21 -10.83 -13.09 0.08
CA GLN A 21 -10.55 -11.77 -0.48
C GLN A 21 -11.85 -10.97 -0.46
N GLU A 22 -11.91 -9.90 0.33
CA GLU A 22 -13.04 -8.97 0.38
C GLU A 22 -13.20 -8.33 -1.02
N VAL A 23 -14.25 -8.73 -1.74
CA VAL A 23 -14.58 -8.17 -3.06
C VAL A 23 -15.20 -6.79 -2.83
N ARG A 24 -14.40 -5.74 -2.96
CA ARG A 24 -14.88 -4.35 -3.02
C ARG A 24 -15.36 -4.06 -4.44
N THR A 25 -16.63 -3.70 -4.61
CA THR A 25 -17.13 -3.26 -5.91
C THR A 25 -16.61 -1.86 -6.22
N LEU A 26 -16.43 -1.53 -7.51
CA LEU A 26 -16.00 -0.18 -7.91
C LEU A 26 -17.04 0.89 -7.54
N ASP A 27 -18.31 0.51 -7.43
CA ASP A 27 -19.41 1.40 -7.01
C ASP A 27 -19.25 1.86 -5.54
N ASP A 28 -18.60 1.05 -4.70
CA ASP A 28 -18.27 1.38 -3.31
C ASP A 28 -16.91 2.08 -3.15
N ALA A 29 -16.14 2.23 -4.25
CA ALA A 29 -14.81 2.84 -4.22
C ALA A 29 -14.91 4.36 -4.36
N THR A 30 -14.51 5.09 -3.32
CA THR A 30 -14.37 6.55 -3.38
C THR A 30 -13.09 6.91 -4.12
N LEU A 31 -13.17 7.07 -5.44
CA LEU A 31 -12.07 7.50 -6.33
C LEU A 31 -11.69 8.98 -6.16
N LYS A 32 -11.95 9.58 -4.99
CA LYS A 32 -11.73 10.99 -4.66
C LYS A 32 -11.51 11.12 -3.16
N GLY A 33 -10.51 11.87 -2.76
CA GLY A 33 -10.24 12.18 -1.37
C GLY A 33 -8.96 12.97 -1.19
N ASP A 34 -8.84 13.55 -0.01
CA ASP A 34 -7.61 14.16 0.45
C ASP A 34 -6.87 13.13 1.31
N GLU A 35 -5.55 13.02 1.10
CA GLU A 35 -4.72 12.04 1.81
C GLU A 35 -3.38 12.68 2.22
N ARG A 36 -2.86 12.27 3.38
CA ARG A 36 -1.52 12.65 3.83
C ARG A 36 -0.69 11.39 3.96
N ILE A 37 0.36 11.28 3.16
CA ILE A 37 1.23 10.12 3.08
C ILE A 37 2.56 10.48 3.74
N GLU A 38 2.88 9.81 4.86
CA GLU A 38 4.17 9.96 5.51
C GLU A 38 5.25 9.19 4.76
N THR A 39 6.30 9.88 4.33
CA THR A 39 7.43 9.28 3.61
C THR A 39 8.75 9.69 4.25
N PRO A 40 9.86 8.99 3.98
CA PRO A 40 11.18 9.38 4.47
C PRO A 40 11.64 10.78 4.02
N ILE A 41 11.09 11.30 2.92
CA ILE A 41 11.42 12.62 2.36
C ILE A 41 10.49 13.73 2.85
N GLY A 42 9.56 13.41 3.76
CA GLY A 42 8.55 14.31 4.28
C GLY A 42 7.13 13.81 4.03
N VAL A 43 6.15 14.65 4.41
CA VAL A 43 4.74 14.35 4.15
C VAL A 43 4.38 14.79 2.74
N ILE A 44 3.75 13.89 1.97
CA ILE A 44 3.18 14.19 0.66
C ILE A 44 1.66 14.28 0.81
N GLU A 45 1.09 15.41 0.39
CA GLU A 45 -0.35 15.65 0.49
C GLU A 45 -1.02 15.49 -0.88
N LEU A 46 -2.11 14.73 -0.90
CA LEU A 46 -3.02 14.60 -2.01
C LEU A 46 -4.28 15.42 -1.70
N GLN A 47 -4.73 16.18 -2.69
CA GLN A 47 -6.01 16.87 -2.69
C GLN A 47 -6.82 16.39 -3.90
N ASP A 48 -8.04 15.89 -3.67
CA ASP A 48 -8.87 15.28 -4.72
C ASP A 48 -8.11 14.20 -5.55
N ASN A 49 -7.28 13.40 -4.88
CA ASN A 49 -6.36 12.42 -5.47
C ASN A 49 -5.23 12.98 -6.36
N TYR A 50 -5.06 14.30 -6.42
CA TYR A 50 -3.92 14.93 -7.08
C TYR A 50 -2.87 15.32 -6.05
N ILE A 51 -1.59 15.15 -6.40
CA ILE A 51 -0.50 15.63 -5.56
C ILE A 51 -0.54 17.16 -5.59
N THR A 52 -0.46 17.77 -4.41
CA THR A 52 -0.32 19.23 -4.26
C THR A 52 0.93 19.75 -4.97
N ASP A 53 0.93 21.03 -5.36
CA ASP A 53 2.09 21.63 -6.04
C ASP A 53 3.36 21.53 -5.18
N GLU A 54 3.22 21.69 -3.85
CA GLU A 54 4.29 21.50 -2.89
C GLU A 54 4.80 20.05 -2.84
N GLY A 55 3.89 19.07 -2.88
CA GLY A 55 4.25 17.66 -2.94
C GLY A 55 4.95 17.27 -4.25
N VAL A 56 4.52 17.87 -5.37
CA VAL A 56 5.15 17.70 -6.68
C VAL A 56 6.58 18.24 -6.67
N GLN A 57 6.78 19.46 -6.16
CA GLN A 57 8.10 20.06 -6.00
C GLN A 57 9.03 19.16 -5.17
N ALA A 58 8.58 18.71 -4.00
CA ALA A 58 9.37 17.85 -3.12
C ALA A 58 9.77 16.52 -3.79
N LEU A 59 8.86 15.91 -4.55
CA LEU A 59 9.14 14.69 -5.29
C LEU A 59 10.16 14.90 -6.42
N PHE A 60 10.07 16.03 -7.14
CA PHE A 60 11.04 16.35 -8.18
C PHE A 60 12.42 16.63 -7.60
N ASP A 61 12.51 17.38 -6.49
CA ASP A 61 13.76 17.65 -5.79
C ASP A 61 14.45 16.37 -5.33
N GLU A 62 13.70 15.44 -4.72
CA GLU A 62 14.24 14.13 -4.32
C GLU A 62 14.68 13.30 -5.53
N MET A 63 13.88 13.29 -6.60
CA MET A 63 14.22 12.52 -7.79
C MET A 63 15.51 13.02 -8.44
N ASP A 64 15.72 14.33 -8.48
CA ASP A 64 16.95 14.92 -9.00
C ASP A 64 18.14 14.66 -8.07
N TYR A 65 17.94 14.73 -6.76
CA TYR A 65 18.95 14.32 -5.78
C TYR A 65 19.38 12.86 -5.98
N GLN A 66 18.43 11.93 -6.05
CA GLN A 66 18.72 10.51 -6.25
C GLN A 66 19.45 10.26 -7.57
N ARG A 67 19.02 10.89 -8.67
CA ARG A 67 19.70 10.78 -9.97
C ARG A 67 21.13 11.32 -9.92
N ALA A 68 21.35 12.46 -9.28
CA ALA A 68 22.67 13.05 -9.15
C ALA A 68 23.61 12.15 -8.34
N VAL A 69 23.14 11.63 -7.21
CA VAL A 69 23.90 10.67 -6.38
C VAL A 69 24.24 9.41 -7.16
N GLN A 70 23.27 8.82 -7.86
CA GLN A 70 23.52 7.60 -8.66
C GLN A 70 24.41 7.85 -9.88
N THR A 71 24.46 9.08 -10.40
CA THR A 71 25.38 9.44 -11.49
C THR A 71 26.82 9.66 -10.99
N PHE A 72 26.98 10.09 -9.74
CA PHE A 72 28.29 10.30 -9.13
C PHE A 72 29.00 8.98 -8.80
N LEU A 73 28.24 7.94 -8.43
CA LEU A 73 28.73 6.61 -8.06
C LEU A 73 29.22 5.79 -9.27
#